data_AF-A0A7Y5NH26-F1
#
_entry.id   AF-A0A7Y5NH26-F1
#
_cell.length_a   1.000
_cell.length_b   1.000
_cell.length_c   1.000
_cell.angle_alpha   90.00
_cell.angle_beta   90.00
_cell.angle_gamma   90.00
#
_symmetry.space_group_name_H-M   'P 1'
#
loop_
_entity.id
_entity.type
_entity.pdbx_description
1 polymer ?
#
loop_
_entity_poly.entity_id
_entity_poly.type
_entity_poly.pdbx_seq_one_letter_code
_entity_poly.pdbx_strand_id
1 'polypeptide(L)'
;MRTIYPQISAEQGVCYVQDFVPPGGMQYKVDMLVDDGQRALAGVVYGKTRMYPPDGGSSVLNFSADRPDILDLSRRMLVELKWTGFCDFDFVDDPRDNVAKLMEINPRFPESFNNNFSSTDFAISFFYNFMLWLATAWIFHLAHPNVKGGFILKSLKVYGLTCLFFLSLTAVYMNHFNDAVQPFYLYSMLDALILFPLVAVANGLIYPKLFKANHR
;
A
#
# COMPACT_ATOMS: atom_id res chain seq x y z
N MET A 1 3.04 -34.09 -28.15
CA MET A 1 3.46 -32.68 -28.28
C MET A 1 4.36 -32.39 -29.47
N ARG A 2 5.52 -33.04 -29.65
CA ARG A 2 6.42 -32.75 -30.79
C ARG A 2 5.78 -32.85 -32.18
N THR A 3 4.78 -33.71 -32.35
CA THR A 3 4.06 -33.91 -33.61
C THR A 3 3.01 -32.83 -33.90
N ILE A 4 2.42 -32.22 -32.86
CA ILE A 4 1.35 -31.21 -32.99
C ILE A 4 1.87 -29.77 -32.88
N TYR A 5 3.03 -29.58 -32.25
CA TYR A 5 3.63 -28.26 -32.05
C TYR A 5 3.83 -27.44 -33.33
N PRO A 6 4.31 -28.01 -34.47
CA PRO A 6 4.46 -27.23 -35.70
C PRO A 6 3.13 -26.65 -36.22
N GLN A 7 2.04 -27.41 -36.10
CA GLN A 7 0.71 -26.96 -36.50
C GLN A 7 0.23 -25.82 -35.60
N ILE A 8 0.33 -26.00 -34.27
CA ILE A 8 -0.09 -24.98 -33.29
C ILE A 8 0.71 -23.69 -33.49
N SER A 9 2.02 -23.79 -33.72
CA SER A 9 2.86 -22.61 -33.94
C SER A 9 2.55 -21.91 -35.27
N ALA A 10 2.18 -22.65 -36.31
CA ALA A 10 1.73 -22.05 -37.57
C ALA A 10 0.39 -21.31 -37.43
N GLU A 11 -0.53 -21.82 -36.60
CA GLU A 11 -1.84 -21.22 -36.38
C GLU A 11 -1.82 -20.05 -35.38
N GLN A 12 -1.02 -20.13 -34.32
CA GLN A 12 -1.04 -19.20 -33.17
C GLN A 12 0.22 -18.33 -33.06
N GLY A 13 1.23 -18.55 -33.90
CA GLY A 13 2.52 -17.86 -33.84
C GLY A 13 3.54 -18.53 -32.92
N VAL A 14 4.54 -17.77 -32.47
CA VAL A 14 5.60 -18.28 -31.60
C VAL A 14 5.01 -18.66 -30.24
N CYS A 15 5.19 -19.92 -29.84
CA CYS A 15 4.70 -20.44 -28.57
C CYS A 15 5.75 -21.32 -27.89
N TYR A 16 5.52 -21.68 -26.64
CA TYR A 16 6.38 -22.58 -25.87
C TYR A 16 5.53 -23.70 -25.27
N VAL A 17 6.14 -24.87 -25.12
CA VAL A 17 5.56 -26.00 -24.39
C VAL A 17 6.21 -26.05 -23.02
N GLN A 18 5.40 -26.03 -21.98
CA GLN A 18 5.84 -26.11 -20.59
C GLN A 18 5.20 -27.30 -19.88
N ASP A 19 5.82 -27.78 -18.81
CA ASP A 19 5.17 -28.74 -17.91
C ASP A 19 4.02 -28.07 -17.16
N PHE A 20 2.94 -28.81 -16.93
CA PHE A 20 1.78 -28.31 -16.21
C PHE A 20 1.90 -28.67 -14.73
N VAL A 21 2.03 -27.67 -13.86
CA VAL A 21 2.02 -27.88 -12.41
C VAL A 21 0.59 -28.25 -11.98
N PRO A 22 0.37 -29.42 -11.36
CA PRO A 22 -0.97 -29.83 -10.93
C PRO A 22 -1.55 -28.86 -9.89
N PRO A 23 -2.89 -28.73 -9.80
CA PRO A 23 -3.53 -27.91 -8.78
C PRO A 23 -3.27 -28.47 -7.38
N GLY A 24 -3.33 -27.60 -6.37
CA GLY A 24 -3.20 -27.95 -4.94
C GLY A 24 -1.98 -27.33 -4.25
N GLY A 25 -1.04 -26.79 -5.03
CA GLY A 25 0.08 -26.01 -4.51
C GLY A 25 -0.29 -24.58 -4.11
N MET A 26 0.41 -24.04 -3.11
CA MET A 26 0.31 -22.63 -2.76
C MET A 26 0.99 -21.77 -3.82
N GLN A 27 0.36 -20.64 -4.18
CA GLN A 27 1.01 -19.64 -5.03
C GLN A 27 1.63 -18.55 -4.16
N TYR A 28 2.83 -18.11 -4.53
CA TYR A 28 3.54 -17.03 -3.88
C TYR A 28 3.89 -15.94 -4.87
N LYS A 29 4.01 -14.72 -4.38
CA LYS A 29 4.68 -13.63 -5.09
C LYS A 29 5.89 -13.15 -4.32
N VAL A 30 6.86 -12.62 -5.04
CA VAL A 30 7.98 -11.88 -4.47
C VAL A 30 8.05 -10.51 -5.09
N ASP A 31 7.99 -9.49 -4.24
CA ASP A 31 8.25 -8.11 -4.63
C ASP A 31 9.65 -7.74 -4.13
N MET A 32 10.55 -7.34 -5.04
CA MET A 32 11.94 -7.05 -4.72
C MET A 32 12.44 -5.77 -5.40
N LEU A 33 13.20 -4.98 -4.64
CA LEU A 33 13.89 -3.79 -5.12
C LEU A 33 15.40 -4.01 -5.07
N VAL A 34 16.08 -3.82 -6.19
CA VAL A 34 17.54 -3.97 -6.33
C VAL A 34 18.16 -2.66 -6.79
N ASP A 35 19.31 -2.29 -6.21
CA ASP A 35 20.09 -1.11 -6.63
C ASP A 35 21.06 -1.40 -7.80
N ASP A 36 21.70 -0.35 -8.30
CA ASP A 36 22.71 -0.43 -9.36
C ASP A 36 23.94 -1.26 -8.94
N GLY A 37 24.25 -1.28 -7.64
CA GLY A 37 25.24 -2.14 -7.00
C GLY A 37 24.81 -3.61 -6.83
N GLN A 38 23.65 -4.01 -7.38
CA GLN A 38 23.11 -5.37 -7.30
C GLN A 38 22.80 -5.85 -5.89
N ARG A 39 22.54 -4.92 -4.97
CA ARG A 39 22.09 -5.21 -3.60
C ARG A 39 20.56 -5.18 -3.56
N ALA A 40 19.97 -6.22 -2.98
CA ALA A 40 18.56 -6.19 -2.63
C ALA A 40 18.34 -5.18 -1.49
N LEU A 41 17.64 -4.08 -1.78
CA LEU A 41 17.31 -3.03 -0.82
C LEU A 41 16.08 -3.42 0.01
N ALA A 42 15.12 -4.09 -0.62
CA ALA A 42 13.91 -4.59 0.01
C ALA A 42 13.42 -5.83 -0.73
N GLY A 43 12.76 -6.73 0.01
CA GLY A 43 12.18 -7.93 -0.55
C GLY A 43 11.11 -8.48 0.38
N VAL A 44 9.97 -8.86 -0.17
CA VAL A 44 8.87 -9.47 0.57
C VAL A 44 8.30 -10.65 -0.21
N VAL A 45 7.99 -11.72 0.51
CA VAL A 45 7.23 -12.86 -0.03
C VAL A 45 5.83 -12.84 0.56
N TYR A 46 4.83 -13.08 -0.28
CA TYR A 46 3.45 -13.23 0.18
C TYR A 46 2.74 -14.36 -0.57
N GLY A 47 1.91 -15.11 0.17
CA GLY A 47 1.10 -16.18 -0.38
C GLY A 47 -0.27 -15.69 -0.84
N LYS A 48 -0.77 -16.25 -1.95
CA LYS A 48 -2.10 -15.94 -2.51
C LYS A 48 -3.14 -16.91 -1.98
N THR A 49 -3.83 -16.54 -0.92
CA THR A 49 -4.91 -17.37 -0.35
C THR A 49 -6.19 -17.38 -1.16
N ARG A 50 -6.50 -16.31 -1.91
CA ARG A 50 -7.67 -16.24 -2.80
C ARG A 50 -7.35 -15.44 -4.06
N MET A 51 -7.93 -15.87 -5.18
CA MET A 51 -7.83 -15.21 -6.48
C MET A 51 -9.22 -15.00 -7.08
N TYR A 52 -9.32 -14.03 -8.00
CA TYR A 52 -10.50 -13.83 -8.83
C TYR A 52 -10.10 -13.67 -10.31
N PRO A 53 -10.63 -14.50 -11.22
CA PRO A 53 -11.49 -15.67 -10.97
C PRO A 53 -10.79 -16.79 -10.15
N PRO A 54 -11.55 -17.69 -9.49
CA PRO A 54 -11.00 -18.74 -8.63
C PRO A 54 -10.04 -19.71 -9.33
N ASP A 55 -10.27 -19.96 -10.63
CA ASP A 55 -9.51 -20.94 -11.41
C ASP A 55 -8.22 -20.38 -12.02
N GLY A 56 -7.87 -19.13 -11.69
CA GLY A 56 -6.70 -18.45 -12.20
C GLY A 56 -7.02 -16.99 -12.51
N GLY A 57 -6.47 -16.09 -11.69
CA GLY A 57 -6.72 -14.66 -11.81
C GLY A 57 -5.91 -13.85 -10.80
N SER A 58 -6.27 -12.58 -10.66
CA SER A 58 -5.58 -11.66 -9.75
C SER A 58 -5.81 -12.05 -8.30
N SER A 59 -4.76 -11.94 -7.48
CA SER A 59 -4.90 -12.19 -6.04
C SER A 59 -5.78 -11.14 -5.39
N VAL A 60 -6.71 -11.58 -4.54
CA VAL A 60 -7.64 -10.71 -3.79
C VAL A 60 -7.46 -10.83 -2.28
N LEU A 61 -6.73 -11.84 -1.80
CA LEU A 61 -6.38 -11.99 -0.38
C LEU A 61 -4.99 -12.62 -0.25
N ASN A 62 -4.10 -11.89 0.40
CA ASN A 62 -2.70 -12.27 0.59
C ASN A 62 -2.31 -12.30 2.07
N PHE A 63 -1.26 -13.07 2.37
CA PHE A 63 -0.59 -13.04 3.68
C PHE A 63 0.92 -12.98 3.47
N SER A 64 1.63 -12.26 4.34
CA SER A 64 3.09 -12.29 4.34
C SER A 64 3.58 -13.69 4.70
N ALA A 65 4.48 -14.24 3.88
CA ALA A 65 4.99 -15.59 4.05
C ALA A 65 6.48 -15.55 4.37
N ASP A 66 6.91 -16.36 5.34
CA ASP A 66 8.33 -16.57 5.62
C ASP A 66 8.88 -17.69 4.72
N ARG A 67 9.43 -17.28 3.57
CA ARG A 67 10.00 -18.17 2.53
C ARG A 67 11.35 -17.64 2.06
N PRO A 68 12.40 -17.73 2.90
CA PRO A 68 13.73 -17.21 2.57
C PRO A 68 14.35 -17.92 1.35
N ASP A 69 13.94 -19.15 1.07
CA ASP A 69 14.33 -19.93 -0.10
C ASP A 69 13.87 -19.29 -1.42
N ILE A 70 12.60 -18.87 -1.49
CA ILE A 70 12.05 -18.18 -2.66
C ILE A 70 12.66 -16.79 -2.79
N LEU A 71 12.80 -16.07 -1.67
CA LEU A 71 13.37 -14.73 -1.65
C LEU A 71 14.82 -14.72 -2.16
N ASP A 72 15.66 -15.64 -1.70
CA ASP A 72 17.05 -15.75 -2.18
C ASP A 72 17.12 -16.22 -3.65
N LEU A 73 16.21 -17.09 -4.09
CA LEU A 73 16.11 -17.48 -5.51
C LEU A 73 15.80 -16.26 -6.38
N SER A 74 14.80 -15.45 -6.02
CA SER A 74 14.47 -14.19 -6.73
C SER A 74 15.66 -13.23 -6.76
N ARG A 75 16.36 -13.05 -5.63
CA ARG A 75 17.55 -12.20 -5.56
C ARG A 75 18.63 -12.67 -6.53
N ARG A 76 18.96 -13.97 -6.51
CA ARG A 76 19.98 -14.54 -7.40
C ARG A 76 19.61 -14.36 -8.87
N MET A 77 18.35 -14.54 -9.22
CA MET A 77 17.88 -14.32 -10.59
C MET A 77 18.03 -12.86 -11.03
N LEU A 78 17.66 -11.89 -10.20
CA LEU A 78 17.84 -10.46 -10.54
C LEU A 78 19.31 -10.09 -10.70
N VAL A 79 20.18 -10.60 -9.83
CA VAL A 79 21.62 -10.35 -9.90
C VAL A 79 22.22 -10.91 -11.20
N GLU A 80 21.83 -12.12 -11.57
CA GLU A 80 22.30 -12.75 -12.82
C GLU A 80 21.81 -11.98 -14.06
N LEU A 81 20.56 -11.51 -14.03
CA LEU A 81 19.98 -10.66 -15.08
C LEU A 81 20.54 -9.24 -15.09
N LYS A 82 21.36 -8.86 -14.10
CA LYS A 82 21.84 -7.49 -13.88
C LYS A 82 20.70 -6.48 -13.79
N TRP A 83 19.60 -6.88 -13.17
CA TRP A 83 18.41 -6.05 -13.04
C TRP A 83 18.65 -4.93 -12.04
N THR A 84 18.15 -3.74 -12.33
CA THR A 84 18.13 -2.60 -11.40
C THR A 84 16.70 -2.07 -11.34
N GLY A 85 16.21 -1.81 -10.14
CA GLY A 85 14.85 -1.36 -9.88
C GLY A 85 13.96 -2.45 -9.30
N PHE A 86 12.65 -2.22 -9.39
CA PHE A 86 11.64 -3.10 -8.82
C PHE A 86 11.35 -4.27 -9.77
N CYS A 87 11.17 -5.46 -9.22
CA CYS A 87 10.69 -6.62 -9.95
C CYS A 87 9.76 -7.45 -9.07
N ASP A 88 8.68 -7.91 -9.69
CA ASP A 88 7.72 -8.85 -9.13
C ASP A 88 7.97 -10.25 -9.72
N PHE A 89 7.70 -11.29 -8.95
CA PHE A 89 7.82 -12.69 -9.36
C PHE A 89 6.58 -13.45 -8.96
N ASP A 90 6.21 -14.43 -9.77
CA ASP A 90 5.18 -15.41 -9.44
C ASP A 90 5.79 -16.80 -9.29
N PHE A 91 5.43 -17.47 -8.20
CA PHE A 91 5.82 -18.84 -7.91
C PHE A 91 4.59 -19.70 -7.59
N VAL A 92 4.73 -21.00 -7.80
CA VAL A 92 3.77 -22.01 -7.35
C VAL A 92 4.52 -23.17 -6.74
N ASP A 93 4.12 -23.64 -5.57
CA ASP A 93 4.62 -24.91 -5.04
C ASP A 93 4.06 -26.05 -5.90
N ASP A 94 4.91 -26.94 -6.37
CA ASP A 94 4.45 -28.12 -7.08
C ASP A 94 4.02 -29.20 -6.08
N PRO A 95 2.75 -29.63 -6.05
CA PRO A 95 2.27 -30.59 -5.05
C PRO A 95 2.91 -31.99 -5.19
N ARG A 96 3.60 -32.27 -6.30
CA ARG A 96 4.30 -33.53 -6.54
C ARG A 96 5.57 -33.64 -5.69
N ASP A 97 6.28 -32.52 -5.47
CA ASP A 97 7.59 -32.49 -4.79
C ASP A 97 7.72 -31.42 -3.69
N ASN A 98 6.70 -30.57 -3.52
CA ASN A 98 6.64 -29.41 -2.62
C ASN A 98 7.76 -28.38 -2.87
N VAL A 99 8.24 -28.27 -4.11
CA VAL A 99 9.24 -27.26 -4.50
C VAL A 99 8.55 -26.08 -5.18
N ALA A 100 8.88 -24.87 -4.74
CA ALA A 100 8.45 -23.64 -5.40
C ALA A 100 9.06 -23.54 -6.81
N LYS A 101 8.21 -23.52 -7.83
CA LYS A 101 8.57 -23.33 -9.24
C LYS A 101 8.29 -21.88 -9.64
N LEU A 102 9.25 -21.27 -10.32
CA LEU A 102 9.06 -19.95 -10.94
C LEU A 102 8.04 -20.07 -12.09
N MET A 103 7.04 -19.20 -12.09
CA MET A 103 6.03 -19.11 -13.14
C MET A 103 6.26 -17.89 -14.04
N GLU A 104 6.54 -16.74 -13.44
CA GLU A 104 6.70 -15.48 -14.18
C GLU A 104 7.69 -14.55 -13.48
N ILE A 105 8.41 -13.77 -14.28
CA ILE A 105 9.18 -12.61 -13.84
C ILE A 105 8.51 -11.38 -14.45
N ASN A 106 8.02 -10.49 -13.60
CA ASN A 106 7.36 -9.25 -13.96
C ASN A 106 8.32 -8.07 -13.70
N PRO A 107 9.04 -7.56 -14.71
CA PRO A 107 10.04 -6.49 -14.57
C PRO A 107 9.40 -5.09 -14.39
N ARG A 108 8.46 -5.00 -13.45
CA ARG A 108 7.62 -3.83 -13.18
C ARG A 108 7.11 -3.90 -11.76
N PHE A 109 6.58 -2.79 -11.30
CA PHE A 109 5.69 -2.80 -10.15
C PHE A 109 4.38 -3.54 -10.47
N PRO A 110 3.83 -4.30 -9.52
CA PRO A 110 2.48 -4.84 -9.62
C PRO A 110 1.46 -3.72 -9.79
N GLU A 111 0.32 -4.03 -10.43
CA GLU A 111 -0.78 -3.07 -10.60
C GLU A 111 -1.35 -2.56 -9.28
N SER A 112 -1.17 -3.31 -8.19
CA SER A 112 -1.54 -2.88 -6.84
C SER A 112 -0.73 -1.70 -6.31
N PHE A 113 0.44 -1.42 -6.90
CA PHE A 113 1.20 -0.21 -6.59
C PHE A 113 0.76 0.93 -7.52
N ASN A 114 0.08 1.92 -6.95
CA ASN A 114 -0.27 3.13 -7.68
C ASN A 114 0.99 3.99 -7.91
N ASN A 115 1.64 3.80 -9.06
CA ASN A 115 2.85 4.53 -9.43
C ASN A 115 2.58 5.91 -10.04
N ASN A 116 1.30 6.30 -10.17
CA ASN A 116 0.94 7.61 -10.73
C ASN A 116 0.95 8.73 -9.69
N PHE A 117 1.53 8.51 -8.51
CA PHE A 117 1.68 9.56 -7.51
C PHE A 117 2.70 10.60 -7.99
N SER A 118 2.21 11.76 -8.38
CA SER A 118 3.00 12.85 -8.93
C SER A 118 3.44 13.85 -7.86
N SER A 119 4.41 14.69 -8.19
CA SER A 119 4.77 15.86 -7.35
C SER A 119 3.58 16.79 -7.12
N THR A 120 2.63 16.83 -8.06
CA THR A 120 1.37 17.59 -7.91
C THR A 120 0.48 16.96 -6.85
N ASP A 121 0.34 15.63 -6.85
CA ASP A 121 -0.43 14.91 -5.82
C ASP A 121 0.19 15.12 -4.44
N PHE A 122 1.53 15.09 -4.36
CA PHE A 122 2.26 15.43 -3.13
C PHE A 122 1.97 16.86 -2.66
N ALA A 123 2.06 17.84 -3.55
CA ALA A 123 1.81 19.24 -3.22
C ALA A 123 0.36 19.47 -2.76
N ILE A 124 -0.61 18.86 -3.44
CA ILE A 124 -2.03 18.90 -3.06
C ILE A 124 -2.24 18.27 -1.70
N SER A 125 -1.70 17.07 -1.46
CA SER A 125 -1.81 16.37 -0.18
C SER A 125 -1.18 17.17 0.96
N PHE A 126 0.02 17.72 0.76
CA PHE A 126 0.68 18.54 1.77
C PHE A 126 -0.10 19.83 2.09
N PHE A 127 -0.57 20.55 1.06
CA PHE A 127 -1.35 21.77 1.24
C PHE A 127 -2.69 21.47 1.94
N TYR A 128 -3.38 20.40 1.54
CA TYR A 128 -4.61 19.94 2.18
C TYR A 128 -4.38 19.63 3.67
N ASN A 129 -3.37 18.84 4.00
CA ASN A 129 -3.01 18.51 5.37
C ASN A 129 -2.63 19.76 6.20
N PHE A 130 -1.90 20.70 5.60
CA PHE A 130 -1.58 21.97 6.25
C PHE A 130 -2.83 22.81 6.54
N MET A 131 -3.77 22.91 5.59
CA MET A 131 -5.03 23.63 5.77
C MET A 131 -5.92 22.95 6.83
N LEU A 132 -5.98 21.62 6.85
CA LEU A 132 -6.66 20.85 7.90
C LEU A 132 -6.07 21.15 9.28
N TRP A 133 -4.75 21.10 9.41
CA TRP A 133 -4.06 21.42 10.66
C TRP A 133 -4.34 22.86 11.10
N LEU A 134 -4.25 23.82 10.17
CA LEU A 134 -4.49 25.24 10.44
C LEU A 134 -5.93 25.49 10.90
N ALA A 135 -6.91 24.92 10.20
CA ALA A 135 -8.32 25.02 10.57
C ALA A 135 -8.58 24.43 11.96
N THR A 136 -7.96 23.28 12.26
CA THR A 136 -8.14 22.62 13.56
C THR A 136 -7.48 23.40 14.70
N ALA A 137 -6.28 23.95 14.48
CA ALA A 137 -5.61 24.80 15.45
C ALA A 137 -6.41 26.09 15.71
N TRP A 138 -7.00 26.69 14.67
CA TRP A 138 -7.89 27.84 14.80
C TRP A 138 -9.12 27.47 15.64
N ILE A 139 -9.82 26.39 15.30
CA ILE A 139 -11.01 25.92 16.06
C ILE A 139 -10.63 25.63 17.51
N PHE A 140 -9.47 25.02 17.77
CA PHE A 140 -8.95 24.83 19.12
C PHE A 140 -8.78 26.15 19.85
N HIS A 141 -8.16 27.17 19.24
CA HIS A 141 -7.98 28.47 19.87
C HIS A 141 -9.32 29.13 20.26
N LEU A 142 -10.34 29.03 19.40
CA LEU A 142 -11.68 29.56 19.67
C LEU A 142 -12.46 28.75 20.73
N ALA A 143 -12.35 27.42 20.70
CA ALA A 143 -13.11 26.53 21.56
C ALA A 143 -12.47 26.35 22.95
N HIS A 144 -11.14 26.41 23.04
CA HIS A 144 -10.37 26.12 24.26
C HIS A 144 -10.87 26.85 25.54
N PRO A 145 -11.30 28.12 25.51
CA PRO A 145 -11.86 28.81 26.67
C PRO A 145 -13.14 28.15 27.20
N ASN A 146 -13.95 27.56 26.31
CA ASN A 146 -15.28 27.02 26.61
C ASN A 146 -15.28 25.51 26.91
N VAL A 147 -14.17 24.81 26.65
CA VAL A 147 -14.05 23.37 26.88
C VAL A 147 -13.50 23.11 28.27
N LYS A 148 -14.19 22.27 29.05
CA LYS A 148 -13.76 21.86 30.41
C LYS A 148 -12.71 20.74 30.37
N GLY A 149 -11.74 20.82 31.29
CA GLY A 149 -10.70 19.81 31.50
C GLY A 149 -9.28 20.39 31.53
N GLY A 150 -8.30 19.55 31.81
CA GLY A 150 -6.88 19.88 31.62
C GLY A 150 -6.55 20.09 30.14
N PHE A 151 -5.42 20.74 29.86
CA PHE A 151 -5.09 21.20 28.50
C PHE A 151 -5.08 20.07 27.45
N ILE A 152 -4.49 18.92 27.79
CA ILE A 152 -4.49 17.72 26.93
C ILE A 152 -5.92 17.26 26.64
N LEU A 153 -6.79 17.20 27.66
CA LEU A 153 -8.17 16.77 27.49
C LEU A 153 -8.98 17.77 26.66
N LYS A 154 -8.73 19.07 26.81
CA LYS A 154 -9.35 20.10 25.95
C LYS A 154 -8.91 19.92 24.49
N SER A 155 -7.63 19.67 24.27
CA SER A 155 -7.08 19.40 22.93
C SER A 155 -7.79 18.18 22.33
N LEU A 156 -7.78 17.04 23.00
CA LEU A 156 -8.45 15.82 22.53
C LEU A 156 -9.93 16.03 22.19
N LYS A 157 -10.68 16.80 22.99
CA LYS A 157 -12.10 17.09 22.71
C LYS A 157 -12.30 17.89 21.42
N VAL A 158 -11.50 18.94 21.21
CA VAL A 158 -11.63 19.80 20.01
C VAL A 158 -11.16 19.05 18.76
N TYR A 159 -10.01 18.35 18.87
CA TYR A 159 -9.47 17.56 17.77
C TYR A 159 -10.35 16.35 17.43
N GLY A 160 -11.00 15.73 18.41
CA GLY A 160 -11.98 14.67 18.17
C GLY A 160 -13.23 15.14 17.42
N LEU A 161 -13.76 16.32 17.78
CA LEU A 161 -14.92 16.91 17.08
C LEU A 161 -14.59 17.27 15.63
N THR A 162 -13.42 17.86 15.41
CA THR A 162 -12.95 18.20 14.05
C THR A 162 -12.63 16.96 13.23
N CYS A 163 -12.05 15.92 13.83
CA CYS A 163 -11.87 14.61 13.19
C CYS A 163 -13.22 14.04 12.71
N LEU A 164 -14.25 14.03 13.58
CA LEU A 164 -15.59 13.59 13.19
C LEU A 164 -16.18 14.40 12.04
N PHE A 165 -16.03 15.73 12.07
CA PHE A 165 -16.49 16.60 10.98
C PHE A 165 -15.81 16.26 9.65
N PHE A 166 -14.48 16.16 9.63
CA PHE A 166 -13.76 15.85 8.39
C PHE A 166 -14.02 14.42 7.91
N LEU A 167 -14.13 13.44 8.80
CA LEU A 167 -14.55 12.08 8.43
C LEU A 167 -15.96 12.08 7.81
N SER A 168 -16.89 12.87 8.34
CA SER A 168 -18.24 12.97 7.78
C SER A 168 -18.26 13.63 6.40
N LEU A 169 -17.48 14.69 6.20
CA LEU A 169 -17.35 15.35 4.91
C LEU A 169 -16.77 14.38 3.89
N THR A 170 -15.65 13.73 4.23
CA THR A 170 -14.98 12.78 3.35
C THR A 170 -15.86 11.58 2.99
N ALA A 171 -16.65 11.04 3.94
CA ALA A 171 -17.61 9.98 3.67
C ALA A 171 -18.72 10.42 2.68
N VAL A 172 -19.21 11.66 2.80
CA VAL A 172 -20.17 12.23 1.82
C VAL A 172 -19.54 12.32 0.45
N TYR A 173 -18.30 12.81 0.34
CA TYR A 173 -17.56 12.86 -0.93
C TYR A 173 -17.34 11.45 -1.52
N MET A 174 -16.95 10.46 -0.73
CA MET A 174 -16.83 9.08 -1.22
C MET A 174 -18.15 8.56 -1.83
N ASN A 175 -19.29 8.88 -1.21
CA ASN A 175 -20.58 8.41 -1.68
C ASN A 175 -21.08 9.10 -2.97
N HIS A 176 -20.57 10.29 -3.31
CA HIS A 176 -21.04 11.07 -4.46
C HIS A 176 -20.11 11.04 -5.67
N PHE A 177 -18.82 10.72 -5.48
CA PHE A 177 -17.82 10.74 -6.53
C PHE A 177 -17.52 9.33 -7.06
N ASN A 178 -17.01 9.27 -8.30
CA ASN A 178 -16.76 8.02 -9.01
C ASN A 178 -15.62 7.18 -8.40
N ASP A 179 -15.50 5.93 -8.85
CA ASP A 179 -14.50 4.95 -8.38
C ASP A 179 -13.05 5.44 -8.51
N ALA A 180 -12.77 6.41 -9.39
CA ALA A 180 -11.44 6.97 -9.57
C ALA A 180 -11.02 7.92 -8.43
N VAL A 181 -11.98 8.61 -7.78
CA VAL A 181 -11.70 9.61 -6.72
C VAL A 181 -11.99 9.05 -5.33
N GLN A 182 -12.83 8.02 -5.21
CA GLN A 182 -13.11 7.36 -3.93
C GLN A 182 -11.86 6.93 -3.13
N PRO A 183 -10.80 6.36 -3.75
CA PRO A 183 -9.60 5.98 -3.02
C PRO A 183 -8.90 7.17 -2.36
N PHE A 184 -8.83 8.32 -3.02
CA PHE A 184 -8.22 9.55 -2.45
C PHE A 184 -8.91 9.96 -1.15
N TYR A 185 -10.25 9.94 -1.14
CA TYR A 185 -11.02 10.27 0.05
C TYR A 185 -10.87 9.20 1.14
N LEU A 186 -10.82 7.91 0.79
CA LEU A 186 -10.54 6.85 1.77
C LEU A 186 -9.18 7.06 2.47
N TYR A 187 -8.12 7.33 1.70
CA TYR A 187 -6.80 7.64 2.26
C TYR A 187 -6.82 8.91 3.12
N SER A 188 -7.57 9.94 2.71
CA SER A 188 -7.77 11.15 3.52
C SER A 188 -8.45 10.86 4.87
N MET A 189 -9.37 9.89 4.94
CA MET A 189 -9.97 9.46 6.22
C MET A 189 -8.97 8.74 7.11
N LEU A 190 -8.16 7.84 6.54
CA LEU A 190 -7.12 7.12 7.28
C LEU A 190 -6.05 8.09 7.81
N ASP A 191 -5.61 9.04 6.98
CA ASP A 191 -4.71 10.12 7.38
C ASP A 191 -5.33 10.94 8.51
N ALA A 192 -6.61 11.31 8.43
CA ALA A 192 -7.28 12.04 9.50
C ALA A 192 -7.35 11.24 10.82
N LEU A 193 -7.62 9.93 10.77
CA LEU A 193 -7.66 9.06 11.95
C LEU A 193 -6.31 8.96 12.66
N ILE A 194 -5.19 9.07 11.93
CA ILE A 194 -3.84 9.01 12.50
C ILE A 194 -3.35 10.40 12.91
N LEU A 195 -3.52 11.39 12.04
CA LEU A 195 -2.94 12.72 12.17
C LEU A 195 -3.63 13.54 13.25
N PHE A 196 -4.97 13.48 13.37
CA PHE A 196 -5.68 14.27 14.38
C PHE A 196 -5.32 13.90 15.81
N PRO A 197 -5.24 12.61 16.20
CA PRO A 197 -4.76 12.23 17.53
C PRO A 197 -3.32 12.68 17.80
N LEU A 198 -2.41 12.54 16.82
CA LEU A 198 -1.02 12.97 16.96
C LEU A 198 -0.92 14.48 17.16
N VAL A 199 -1.63 15.27 16.34
CA VAL A 199 -1.66 16.73 16.46
C VAL A 199 -2.32 17.14 17.79
N ALA A 200 -3.38 16.45 18.23
CA ALA A 200 -4.04 16.74 19.50
C ALA A 200 -3.07 16.60 20.68
N VAL A 201 -2.28 15.52 20.70
CA VAL A 201 -1.26 15.27 21.72
C VAL A 201 -0.14 16.29 21.61
N ALA A 202 0.42 16.50 20.42
CA ALA A 202 1.52 17.44 20.19
C ALA A 202 1.14 18.86 20.61
N ASN A 203 -0.02 19.36 20.17
CA ASN A 203 -0.52 20.67 20.59
C ASN A 203 -0.85 20.70 22.07
N GLY A 204 -1.40 19.62 22.62
CA GLY A 204 -1.61 19.40 24.06
C GLY A 204 -0.34 19.62 24.91
N LEU A 205 0.83 19.28 24.37
CA LEU A 205 2.11 19.38 25.04
C LEU A 205 2.86 20.69 24.74
N ILE A 206 2.76 21.19 23.52
CA ILE A 206 3.56 22.32 23.02
C ILE A 206 2.87 23.66 23.28
N TYR A 207 1.57 23.75 23.03
CA TYR A 207 0.84 25.02 23.07
C TYR A 207 0.92 25.72 24.45
N PRO A 208 0.81 25.03 25.61
CA PRO A 208 0.96 25.68 26.92
C PRO A 208 2.36 26.26 27.17
N LYS A 209 3.38 25.73 26.49
CA LYS A 209 4.76 26.19 26.63
C LYS A 209 5.02 27.45 25.82
N LEU A 210 4.39 27.56 24.65
CA LEU A 210 4.53 28.71 23.74
C LEU A 210 3.59 29.86 24.10
N PHE A 211 2.39 29.54 24.58
CA PHE A 211 1.34 30.50 24.89
C PHE A 211 1.02 30.41 26.38
N LYS A 212 1.88 30.98 27.22
CA LYS A 212 1.55 31.17 28.65
C LYS A 212 0.36 32.12 28.74
N ALA A 213 -0.67 31.71 29.47
CA ALA A 213 -1.73 32.64 29.84
C ALA A 213 -1.12 33.76 30.68
N ASN A 214 -1.23 35.01 30.22
CA ASN A 214 -1.04 36.16 31.08
C ASN A 214 -2.17 36.11 32.12
N HIS A 215 -1.90 35.52 33.28
CA HIS A 215 -2.80 35.60 34.42
C HIS A 215 -2.89 37.08 34.83
N ARG A 216 -4.02 37.70 34.51
CA ARG A 216 -4.55 38.85 35.25
C ARG A 216 -5.75 38.36 36.03
#